data_AF-A0A0J9T041-F1
#
_entry.id   AF-A0A0J9T041-F1
#
_cell.length_a   1.000
_cell.length_b   1.000
_cell.length_c   1.000
_cell.angle_alpha   90.00
_cell.angle_beta   90.00
_cell.angle_gamma   90.00
#
_symmetry.space_group_name_H-M   'P 1'
#
loop_
_entity.id
_entity.type
_entity.pdbx_description
1 polymer ?
#
loop_
_entity_poly.entity_id
_entity_poly.type
_entity_poly.pdbx_seq_one_letter_code
_entity_poly.pdbx_strand_id
1 'polypeptide(L)'
;MGYIKTIIHVLLFNFMIIAYLEYKYIKNAEIFITQIMINSNKYYEFFENIEDYIEKGNLAESTAISSKSKSECDIFMASDGSYFKDKTIAKSICNEYINLGNSLHDLECISNSASDYKECSKFLNYWINFKLRKSIINEDNTFCHVYNSLESQITSIVDFNIFSFFIHNINKDDMKKMNILYSLYENYRKLKTIIEDTSQQNKRSLLPFSTECCTDYIQAKYICNDDNNKESKFCQKLKSFVSKYNNLYNKFDGKRPQFSDNLLKLEECPNNKIITTAVTGSIVGLIPLLGVLYKVTELNIKL
;
A
#
# COMPACT_ATOMS: atom_id res chain seq x y z
N MET A 1 24.51 13.51 65.78
CA MET A 1 25.22 13.02 64.57
C MET A 1 24.52 11.82 63.91
N GLY A 2 23.98 10.85 64.65
CA GLY A 2 23.28 9.69 64.06
C GLY A 2 22.03 10.01 63.24
N TYR A 3 21.22 10.99 63.66
CA TYR A 3 19.97 11.36 62.96
C TYR A 3 20.20 11.91 61.54
N ILE A 4 21.24 12.74 61.36
CA ILE A 4 21.63 13.29 60.06
C ILE A 4 22.08 12.18 59.11
N LYS A 5 22.84 11.19 59.62
CA LYS A 5 23.29 10.03 58.83
C LYS A 5 22.11 9.18 58.35
N THR A 6 21.09 8.98 59.19
CA THR A 6 19.87 8.26 58.81
C THR A 6 19.08 9.01 57.73
N ILE A 7 18.91 10.32 57.86
CA ILE A 7 18.23 11.14 56.84
C ILE A 7 18.96 11.07 55.50
N ILE A 8 20.29 11.21 55.50
CA ILE A 8 21.10 11.12 54.27
C ILE A 8 20.95 9.74 53.61
N HIS A 9 20.98 8.65 54.38
CA HIS A 9 20.77 7.30 53.82
C HIS A 9 19.38 7.13 53.20
N VAL A 10 18.32 7.65 53.85
CA VAL A 10 16.95 7.59 53.32
C VAL A 10 16.83 8.39 52.02
N LEU A 11 17.43 9.59 51.96
CA LEU A 11 17.42 10.42 50.76
C LEU A 11 18.19 9.76 49.60
N LEU A 12 19.37 9.18 49.87
CA LEU A 12 20.15 8.46 48.85
C LEU A 12 19.42 7.22 48.34
N PHE A 13 18.74 6.48 49.23
CA PHE A 13 17.94 5.32 48.84
C PHE A 13 16.75 5.70 47.95
N ASN A 14 16.03 6.77 48.31
CA ASN A 14 14.92 7.27 47.49
C ASN A 14 15.41 7.79 46.12
N PHE A 15 16.56 8.48 46.08
CA PHE A 15 17.17 8.93 44.83
C PHE A 15 17.55 7.75 43.92
N MET A 16 18.14 6.69 44.48
CA MET A 16 18.47 5.48 43.71
C MET A 16 17.22 4.79 43.15
N ILE A 17 16.11 4.75 43.90
CA ILE A 17 14.84 4.21 43.41
C ILE A 17 14.31 5.02 42.23
N ILE A 18 14.29 6.35 42.34
CA ILE A 18 13.79 7.23 41.27
C ILE A 18 14.63 7.06 40.00
N ALA A 19 15.96 7.11 40.12
CA ALA A 19 16.86 6.93 38.99
C ALA A 19 16.69 5.55 38.31
N TYR A 20 16.48 4.48 39.11
CA TYR A 20 16.21 3.15 38.58
C TYR A 20 14.88 3.07 37.82
N LEU A 21 13.83 3.72 38.33
CA LEU A 21 12.53 3.77 37.67
C LEU A 21 12.58 4.57 36.35
N GLU A 22 13.27 5.71 36.32
CA GLU A 22 13.50 6.50 35.11
C GLU A 22 14.27 5.70 34.06
N TYR A 23 15.38 5.05 34.46
CA TYR A 23 16.16 4.18 33.58
C TYR A 23 15.31 3.06 32.98
N LYS A 24 14.49 2.38 33.81
CA LYS A 24 13.60 1.31 33.36
C LYS A 24 12.54 1.81 32.39
N TYR A 25 11.97 2.99 32.64
CA TYR A 25 10.99 3.62 31.75
C TYR A 25 11.60 3.96 30.38
N ILE A 26 12.77 4.61 30.36
CA ILE A 26 13.49 4.94 29.12
C ILE A 26 13.81 3.68 28.33
N LYS A 27 14.37 2.64 28.98
CA LYS A 27 14.71 1.37 28.33
C LYS A 27 13.49 0.67 27.73
N ASN A 28 12.35 0.71 28.42
CA ASN A 28 11.10 0.14 27.89
C ASN A 28 10.56 0.94 26.70
N ALA A 29 10.68 2.28 26.72
CA ALA A 29 10.33 3.12 25.59
C ALA A 29 11.23 2.85 24.37
N GLU A 30 12.54 2.68 24.57
CA GLU A 30 13.48 2.29 23.51
C GLU A 30 13.14 0.92 22.91
N ILE A 31 12.79 -0.08 23.73
CA ILE A 31 12.35 -1.40 23.26
C ILE A 31 11.06 -1.28 22.45
N PHE A 32 10.08 -0.50 22.92
CA PHE A 32 8.82 -0.29 22.21
C PHE A 32 9.01 0.43 20.87
N ILE A 33 9.85 1.47 20.84
CA ILE A 33 10.24 2.17 19.61
C ILE A 33 10.96 1.22 18.65
N THR A 34 11.88 0.39 19.17
CA THR A 34 12.60 -0.60 18.36
C THR A 34 11.64 -1.63 17.77
N GLN A 35 10.64 -2.08 18.53
CA GLN A 35 9.60 -3.00 18.04
C GLN A 35 8.73 -2.34 16.95
N ILE A 36 8.36 -1.08 17.12
CA ILE A 36 7.64 -0.29 16.10
C ILE A 36 8.48 -0.15 14.83
N MET A 37 9.78 0.14 14.95
CA MET A 37 10.71 0.28 13.83
C MET A 37 10.99 -1.08 13.14
N ILE A 38 11.03 -2.18 13.88
CA ILE A 38 11.14 -3.53 13.30
C ILE A 38 9.86 -3.90 12.54
N ASN A 39 8.69 -3.51 13.06
CA ASN A 39 7.42 -3.72 12.40
C ASN A 39 7.28 -2.84 11.15
N SER A 40 7.75 -1.58 11.19
CA SER A 40 7.77 -0.71 10.00
C SER A 40 8.66 -1.25 8.88
N ASN A 41 9.79 -1.85 9.24
CA ASN A 41 10.71 -2.47 8.29
C ASN A 41 10.13 -3.70 7.56
N LYS A 42 9.15 -4.40 8.15
CA LYS A 42 8.54 -5.60 7.56
C LYS A 42 7.42 -5.29 6.57
N TYR A 43 6.88 -4.07 6.53
CA TYR A 43 5.76 -3.75 5.63
C TYR A 43 6.11 -3.78 4.15
N TYR A 44 7.39 -3.61 3.80
CA TYR A 44 7.82 -3.56 2.41
C TYR A 44 8.14 -4.95 1.83
N GLU A 45 8.06 -6.04 2.61
CA GLU A 45 8.44 -7.39 2.18
C GLU A 45 7.57 -7.89 1.01
N PHE A 46 6.26 -7.57 0.98
CA PHE A 46 5.35 -7.94 -0.12
C PHE A 46 5.76 -7.33 -1.48
N PHE A 47 6.64 -6.32 -1.50
CA PHE A 47 7.13 -5.75 -2.75
C PHE A 47 8.02 -6.70 -3.57
N GLU A 48 8.45 -7.83 -3.00
CA GLU A 48 9.23 -8.85 -3.71
C GLU A 48 8.40 -9.52 -4.82
N ASN A 49 7.13 -9.83 -4.52
CA ASN A 49 6.18 -10.47 -5.42
C ASN A 49 5.02 -9.53 -5.80
N ILE A 50 5.28 -8.22 -5.82
CA ILE A 50 4.26 -7.19 -6.06
C ILE A 50 3.50 -7.34 -7.38
N GLU A 51 4.15 -7.87 -8.42
CA GLU A 51 3.52 -8.03 -9.72
C GLU A 51 2.30 -8.96 -9.63
N ASP A 52 2.41 -10.04 -8.87
CA ASP A 52 1.34 -11.03 -8.65
C ASP A 52 0.22 -10.43 -7.79
N TYR A 53 0.59 -9.66 -6.76
CA TYR A 53 -0.38 -8.98 -5.91
C TYR A 53 -1.17 -7.90 -6.65
N ILE A 54 -0.52 -7.13 -7.55
CA ILE A 54 -1.22 -6.18 -8.43
C ILE A 54 -2.20 -6.92 -9.33
N GLU A 55 -1.80 -8.08 -9.88
CA GLU A 55 -2.69 -8.88 -10.72
C GLU A 55 -3.94 -9.34 -9.99
N LYS A 56 -3.77 -9.90 -8.79
CA LYS A 56 -4.89 -10.32 -7.93
C LYS A 56 -5.77 -9.14 -7.51
N GLY A 57 -5.15 -8.00 -7.18
CA GLY A 57 -5.86 -6.74 -6.92
C GLY A 57 -6.75 -6.30 -8.08
N ASN A 58 -6.21 -6.27 -9.29
CA ASN A 58 -6.94 -5.88 -10.50
C ASN A 58 -8.05 -6.89 -10.85
N LEU A 59 -7.80 -8.18 -10.66
CA LEU A 59 -8.82 -9.22 -10.85
C LEU A 59 -9.98 -9.06 -9.87
N ALA A 60 -9.69 -8.75 -8.60
CA ALA A 60 -10.70 -8.57 -7.55
C ALA A 60 -11.69 -7.43 -7.84
N GLU A 61 -11.24 -6.37 -8.52
CA GLU A 61 -12.09 -5.25 -8.96
C GLU A 61 -13.08 -5.62 -10.06
N SER A 62 -12.75 -6.64 -10.87
CA SER A 62 -13.59 -7.07 -12.01
C SER A 62 -14.45 -8.31 -11.71
N THR A 63 -14.19 -9.00 -10.60
CA THR A 63 -14.79 -10.30 -10.27
C THR A 63 -16.17 -10.14 -9.65
N ALA A 64 -17.14 -10.95 -10.09
CA ALA A 64 -18.46 -10.99 -9.47
C ALA A 64 -18.41 -11.75 -8.13
N ILE A 65 -19.04 -11.18 -7.09
CA ILE A 65 -19.14 -11.81 -5.77
C ILE A 65 -20.37 -12.71 -5.64
N SER A 66 -20.33 -13.64 -4.68
CA SER A 66 -21.48 -14.48 -4.34
C SER A 66 -22.67 -13.67 -3.79
N SER A 67 -23.88 -14.23 -3.83
CA SER A 67 -25.09 -13.60 -3.29
C SER A 67 -24.99 -13.33 -1.79
N LYS A 68 -24.42 -14.28 -1.02
CA LYS A 68 -24.17 -14.12 0.43
C LYS A 68 -23.16 -13.00 0.70
N SER A 69 -22.06 -12.94 -0.05
CA SER A 69 -21.09 -11.85 0.05
C SER A 69 -21.74 -10.49 -0.21
N LYS A 70 -22.66 -10.44 -1.18
CA LYS A 70 -23.36 -9.21 -1.56
C LYS A 70 -24.27 -8.70 -0.45
N SER A 71 -24.98 -9.58 0.26
CA SER A 71 -25.83 -9.18 1.37
C SER A 71 -25.03 -8.63 2.55
N GLU A 72 -23.90 -9.23 2.91
CA GLU A 72 -23.06 -8.70 3.99
C GLU A 72 -22.46 -7.34 3.63
N CYS A 73 -22.05 -7.14 2.37
CA CYS A 73 -21.59 -5.82 1.92
C CYS A 73 -22.71 -4.78 1.81
N ASP A 74 -23.96 -5.20 1.59
CA ASP A 74 -25.13 -4.32 1.70
C ASP A 74 -25.37 -3.88 3.15
N ILE A 75 -25.17 -4.77 4.12
CA ILE A 75 -25.25 -4.46 5.56
C ILE A 75 -24.13 -3.49 5.95
N PHE A 76 -22.87 -3.77 5.57
CA PHE A 76 -21.74 -2.88 5.80
C PHE A 76 -21.97 -1.48 5.23
N MET A 77 -22.48 -1.40 4.00
CA MET A 77 -22.82 -0.11 3.38
C MET A 77 -23.90 0.63 4.17
N ALA A 78 -24.91 -0.08 4.69
CA ALA A 78 -25.98 0.53 5.47
C ALA A 78 -25.49 1.03 6.84
N SER A 79 -24.57 0.31 7.49
CA SER A 79 -24.03 0.68 8.80
C SER A 79 -22.97 1.79 8.72
N ASP A 80 -22.02 1.67 7.81
CA ASP A 80 -20.80 2.48 7.79
C ASP A 80 -20.67 3.38 6.55
N GLY A 81 -21.61 3.29 5.60
CA GLY A 81 -21.58 4.10 4.38
C GLY A 81 -21.58 5.61 4.64
N SER A 82 -22.04 6.07 5.80
CA SER A 82 -22.00 7.48 6.21
C SER A 82 -20.58 8.02 6.47
N TYR A 83 -19.60 7.15 6.72
CA TYR A 83 -18.19 7.54 6.85
C TYR A 83 -17.51 7.77 5.50
N PHE A 84 -18.14 7.37 4.39
CA PHE A 84 -17.59 7.47 3.04
C PHE A 84 -18.10 8.72 2.32
N LYS A 85 -17.27 9.24 1.43
CA LYS A 85 -17.64 10.33 0.51
C LYS A 85 -18.82 9.93 -0.40
N ASP A 86 -18.92 8.64 -0.70
CA ASP A 86 -20.05 8.01 -1.38
C ASP A 86 -20.27 6.63 -0.77
N LYS A 87 -21.48 6.37 -0.25
CA LYS A 87 -21.84 5.09 0.36
C LYS A 87 -21.69 3.91 -0.61
N THR A 88 -21.86 4.11 -1.92
CA THR A 88 -21.71 3.05 -2.90
C THR A 88 -20.25 2.57 -3.01
N ILE A 89 -19.29 3.45 -2.71
CA ILE A 89 -17.87 3.09 -2.62
C ILE A 89 -17.62 2.14 -1.43
N ALA A 90 -18.32 2.31 -0.30
CA ALA A 90 -18.22 1.38 0.83
C ALA A 90 -18.58 -0.05 0.41
N LYS A 91 -19.68 -0.20 -0.33
CA LYS A 91 -20.09 -1.49 -0.89
C LYS A 91 -19.07 -2.04 -1.88
N SER A 92 -18.54 -1.21 -2.79
CA SER A 92 -17.53 -1.63 -3.76
C SER A 92 -16.28 -2.16 -3.06
N ILE A 93 -15.76 -1.42 -2.08
CA ILE A 93 -14.57 -1.81 -1.32
C ILE A 93 -14.80 -3.13 -0.58
N CYS A 94 -15.97 -3.32 0.03
CA CYS A 94 -16.30 -4.60 0.67
C CYS A 94 -16.28 -5.77 -0.31
N ASN A 95 -16.92 -5.61 -1.48
CA ASN A 95 -16.95 -6.65 -2.51
C ASN A 95 -15.54 -6.99 -3.01
N GLU A 96 -14.76 -5.95 -3.33
CA GLU A 96 -13.37 -6.05 -3.78
C GLU A 96 -12.49 -6.73 -2.74
N TYR A 97 -12.65 -6.39 -1.45
CA TYR A 97 -11.88 -6.97 -0.36
C TYR A 97 -12.14 -8.48 -0.21
N ILE A 98 -13.40 -8.90 -0.29
CA ILE A 98 -13.78 -10.33 -0.28
C ILE A 98 -13.14 -11.07 -1.46
N ASN A 99 -13.28 -10.53 -2.68
CA ASN A 99 -12.68 -11.12 -3.87
C ASN A 99 -11.16 -11.22 -3.75
N LEU A 100 -10.53 -10.15 -3.25
CA LEU A 100 -9.09 -10.11 -3.09
C LEU A 100 -8.64 -11.19 -2.11
N GLY A 101 -9.26 -11.26 -0.93
CA GLY A 101 -8.96 -12.30 0.06
C GLY A 101 -9.05 -13.72 -0.51
N ASN A 102 -10.11 -14.03 -1.25
CA ASN A 102 -10.26 -15.32 -1.92
C ASN A 102 -9.17 -15.57 -2.96
N SER A 103 -8.85 -14.56 -3.77
CA SER A 103 -7.86 -14.69 -4.85
C SER A 103 -6.41 -14.82 -4.35
N LEU A 104 -6.13 -14.31 -3.14
CA LEU A 104 -4.85 -14.48 -2.48
C LEU A 104 -4.66 -15.91 -1.97
N HIS A 105 -5.73 -16.66 -1.70
CA HIS A 105 -5.61 -18.08 -1.34
C HIS A 105 -4.84 -18.89 -2.39
N ASP A 106 -5.02 -18.54 -3.67
CA ASP A 106 -4.36 -19.20 -4.81
C ASP A 106 -2.83 -19.00 -4.85
N LEU A 107 -2.29 -17.98 -4.18
CA LEU A 107 -0.85 -17.67 -4.18
C LEU A 107 -0.08 -18.45 -3.09
N GLU A 108 -0.64 -19.57 -2.63
CA GLU A 108 -0.11 -20.34 -1.49
C GLU A 108 0.07 -19.48 -0.22
N CYS A 109 -0.71 -18.40 -0.10
CA CYS A 109 -0.79 -17.59 1.11
C CYS A 109 -1.26 -18.39 2.33
N ILE A 110 -1.75 -19.61 2.11
CA ILE A 110 -2.14 -20.62 3.10
C ILE A 110 -1.23 -21.87 2.96
N SER A 111 0.08 -21.68 2.85
CA SER A 111 1.04 -22.78 3.01
C SER A 111 1.13 -23.16 4.51
N ASN A 112 1.70 -24.32 4.85
CA ASN A 112 1.87 -24.73 6.25
C ASN A 112 2.92 -23.89 7.03
N SER A 113 3.48 -22.82 6.44
CA SER A 113 4.52 -21.99 7.04
C SER A 113 3.94 -20.64 7.50
N ALA A 114 4.21 -20.26 8.75
CA ALA A 114 3.76 -18.98 9.31
C ALA A 114 4.30 -17.73 8.56
N SER A 115 5.31 -17.88 7.70
CA SER A 115 5.93 -16.77 6.96
C SER A 115 5.15 -16.34 5.72
N ASP A 116 4.49 -17.26 5.01
CA ASP A 116 3.82 -16.91 3.74
C ASP A 116 2.49 -16.19 3.98
N TYR A 117 1.78 -16.56 5.05
CA TYR A 117 0.63 -15.80 5.57
C TYR A 117 0.97 -14.33 5.81
N LYS A 118 2.20 -14.06 6.26
CA LYS A 118 2.65 -12.73 6.67
C LYS A 118 2.75 -11.78 5.48
N GLU A 119 3.09 -12.24 4.27
CA GLU A 119 3.22 -11.35 3.09
C GLU A 119 1.87 -10.97 2.50
N CYS A 120 0.99 -11.93 2.31
CA CYS A 120 -0.34 -11.66 1.78
C CYS A 120 -1.17 -10.78 2.72
N SER A 121 -1.02 -11.00 4.03
CA SER A 121 -1.58 -10.12 5.04
C SER A 121 -1.08 -8.68 4.93
N LYS A 122 0.21 -8.46 4.64
CA LYS A 122 0.74 -7.09 4.47
C LYS A 122 0.23 -6.43 3.20
N PHE A 123 0.13 -7.17 2.11
CA PHE A 123 -0.47 -6.63 0.90
C PHE A 123 -1.94 -6.26 1.14
N LEU A 124 -2.70 -7.14 1.78
CA LEU A 124 -4.09 -6.87 2.14
C LEU A 124 -4.22 -5.65 3.05
N ASN A 125 -3.31 -5.51 4.04
CA ASN A 125 -3.22 -4.34 4.92
C ASN A 125 -2.95 -3.05 4.13
N TYR A 126 -1.97 -3.07 3.23
CA TYR A 126 -1.69 -1.94 2.33
C TYR A 126 -2.92 -1.59 1.48
N TRP A 127 -3.53 -2.59 0.85
CA TRP A 127 -4.64 -2.40 -0.09
C TRP A 127 -5.86 -1.78 0.61
N ILE A 128 -6.24 -2.27 1.79
CA ILE A 128 -7.39 -1.74 2.51
C ILE A 128 -7.11 -0.35 3.10
N ASN A 129 -5.89 -0.09 3.59
CA ASN A 129 -5.46 1.26 4.00
C ASN A 129 -5.58 2.25 2.84
N PHE A 130 -5.13 1.86 1.65
CA PHE A 130 -5.21 2.67 0.44
C PHE A 130 -6.66 3.02 0.08
N LYS A 131 -7.51 2.00 -0.02
CA LYS A 131 -8.91 2.16 -0.45
C LYS A 131 -9.71 2.97 0.56
N LEU A 132 -9.58 2.69 1.85
CA LEU A 132 -10.31 3.40 2.90
C LEU A 132 -9.85 4.85 3.05
N ARG A 133 -8.54 5.13 3.08
CA ARG A 133 -8.02 6.52 3.21
C ARG A 133 -8.48 7.43 2.07
N LYS A 134 -8.55 6.92 0.84
CA LYS A 134 -9.06 7.70 -0.29
C LYS A 134 -10.56 7.99 -0.22
N SER A 135 -11.32 7.09 0.42
CA SER A 135 -12.78 7.04 0.29
C SER A 135 -13.53 7.57 1.51
N ILE A 136 -12.90 7.55 2.69
CA ILE A 136 -13.46 8.04 3.96
C ILE A 136 -13.35 9.57 4.04
N ILE A 137 -14.30 10.21 4.72
CA ILE A 137 -14.36 11.67 4.91
C ILE A 137 -13.28 12.16 5.90
N ASN A 138 -13.01 11.41 6.97
CA ASN A 138 -12.04 11.74 8.03
C ASN A 138 -10.99 10.63 8.22
N GLU A 139 -9.79 10.79 7.65
CA GLU A 139 -8.85 9.68 7.42
C GLU A 139 -8.27 9.00 8.67
N ASP A 140 -7.93 9.73 9.74
CA ASP A 140 -7.01 9.19 10.75
C ASP A 140 -7.70 8.52 11.95
N ASN A 141 -8.86 9.01 12.40
CA ASN A 141 -9.57 8.44 13.57
C ASN A 141 -10.67 7.44 13.19
N THR A 142 -11.01 7.35 11.91
CA THR A 142 -12.16 6.56 11.44
C THR A 142 -11.74 5.24 10.78
N PHE A 143 -10.47 5.09 10.38
CA PHE A 143 -9.98 3.86 9.73
C PHE A 143 -10.25 2.59 10.55
N CYS A 144 -9.82 2.56 11.81
CA CYS A 144 -9.96 1.36 12.65
C CYS A 144 -11.44 0.99 12.86
N HIS A 145 -12.31 1.99 13.04
CA HIS A 145 -13.75 1.77 13.19
C HIS A 145 -14.34 1.11 11.94
N VAL A 146 -14.11 1.72 10.78
CA VAL A 146 -14.65 1.25 9.50
C VAL A 146 -14.07 -0.11 9.13
N TYR A 147 -12.78 -0.34 9.35
CA TYR A 147 -12.16 -1.63 9.11
C TYR A 147 -12.74 -2.72 10.02
N ASN A 148 -12.85 -2.47 11.33
CA ASN A 148 -13.40 -3.45 12.27
C ASN A 148 -14.86 -3.79 11.93
N SER A 149 -15.65 -2.81 11.49
CA SER A 149 -17.01 -3.04 11.01
C SER A 149 -17.01 -3.92 9.76
N LEU A 150 -16.22 -3.56 8.74
CA LEU A 150 -16.07 -4.36 7.51
C LEU A 150 -15.70 -5.81 7.84
N GLU A 151 -14.65 -6.00 8.64
CA GLU A 151 -14.17 -7.30 9.08
C GLU A 151 -15.27 -8.11 9.75
N SER A 152 -15.98 -7.51 10.73
CA SER A 152 -17.06 -8.18 11.45
C SER A 152 -18.18 -8.72 10.56
N GLN A 153 -18.48 -8.02 9.44
CA GLN A 153 -19.51 -8.48 8.49
C GLN A 153 -19.01 -9.68 7.67
N ILE A 154 -17.71 -9.72 7.34
CA ILE A 154 -17.19 -10.68 6.35
C ILE A 154 -16.42 -11.85 6.95
N THR A 155 -16.12 -11.86 8.26
CA THR A 155 -15.44 -12.96 8.96
C THR A 155 -16.13 -14.32 8.76
N SER A 156 -17.45 -14.34 8.53
CA SER A 156 -18.22 -15.58 8.32
C SER A 156 -18.27 -16.06 6.86
N ILE A 157 -17.70 -15.29 5.92
CA ILE A 157 -17.76 -15.57 4.47
C ILE A 157 -16.44 -16.13 3.97
N VAL A 158 -15.34 -15.55 4.43
CA VAL A 158 -13.99 -15.88 4.02
C VAL A 158 -13.24 -16.26 5.28
N ASP A 159 -12.32 -17.22 5.21
CA ASP A 159 -11.45 -17.55 6.34
C ASP A 159 -10.37 -16.47 6.55
N PHE A 160 -10.85 -15.23 6.74
CA PHE A 160 -10.04 -14.04 7.05
C PHE A 160 -9.47 -14.06 8.46
N ASN A 161 -9.84 -15.06 9.28
CA ASN A 161 -9.36 -15.21 10.65
C ASN A 161 -7.83 -15.15 10.73
N ILE A 162 -7.14 -15.63 9.69
CA ILE A 162 -5.68 -15.63 9.63
C ILE A 162 -5.12 -14.23 9.29
N PHE A 163 -5.84 -13.43 8.49
CA PHE A 163 -5.42 -12.10 8.04
C PHE A 163 -5.72 -11.01 9.08
N SER A 164 -6.76 -11.19 9.90
CA SER A 164 -7.26 -10.22 10.89
C SER A 164 -6.18 -9.66 11.83
N PHE A 165 -5.27 -10.52 12.32
CA PHE A 165 -4.22 -10.13 13.26
C PHE A 165 -3.15 -9.19 12.67
N PHE A 166 -3.14 -8.99 11.35
CA PHE A 166 -2.09 -8.25 10.65
C PHE A 166 -2.56 -6.92 10.06
N ILE A 167 -3.86 -6.65 10.07
CA ILE A 167 -4.42 -5.41 9.53
C ILE A 167 -4.39 -4.31 10.61
N HIS A 168 -3.83 -3.16 10.27
CA HIS A 168 -3.69 -2.02 11.17
C HIS A 168 -3.52 -0.73 10.35
N ASN A 169 -3.69 0.41 11.02
CA ASN A 169 -3.53 1.70 10.37
C ASN A 169 -2.06 1.95 9.99
N ILE A 170 -1.77 2.05 8.70
CA ILE A 170 -0.44 2.42 8.19
C ILE A 170 -0.28 3.93 8.34
N ASN A 171 0.85 4.39 8.89
CA ASN A 171 1.10 5.82 9.04
C ASN A 171 1.19 6.52 7.67
N LYS A 172 0.88 7.82 7.63
CA LYS A 172 0.77 8.59 6.38
C LYS A 172 2.05 8.60 5.55
N ASP A 173 3.21 8.68 6.19
CA ASP A 173 4.50 8.77 5.49
C ASP A 173 4.88 7.46 4.82
N ASP A 174 4.72 6.32 5.52
CA ASP A 174 4.91 5.00 4.93
C ASP A 174 3.86 4.72 3.85
N MET A 175 2.61 5.12 4.07
CA MET A 175 1.56 4.98 3.06
C MET A 175 1.92 5.72 1.76
N LYS A 176 2.42 6.96 1.87
CA LYS A 176 2.88 7.74 0.72
C LYS A 176 4.03 7.06 -0.02
N LYS A 177 5.03 6.55 0.72
CA LYS A 177 6.17 5.81 0.16
C LYS A 177 5.72 4.53 -0.56
N MET A 178 4.84 3.75 0.05
CA MET A 178 4.28 2.53 -0.55
C MET A 178 3.47 2.84 -1.81
N ASN A 179 2.66 3.90 -1.82
CA ASN A 179 1.90 4.32 -2.99
C ASN A 179 2.80 4.65 -4.19
N ILE A 180 3.94 5.32 -3.94
CA ILE A 180 4.93 5.61 -4.98
C ILE A 180 5.50 4.30 -5.55
N LEU A 181 5.92 3.34 -4.70
CA LEU A 181 6.41 2.05 -5.17
C LEU A 181 5.33 1.27 -5.93
N TYR A 182 4.10 1.24 -5.43
CA TYR A 182 2.99 0.54 -6.06
C TYR A 182 2.71 1.09 -7.46
N SER A 183 2.63 2.42 -7.60
CA SER A 183 2.43 3.10 -8.88
C SER A 183 3.55 2.81 -9.89
N LEU A 184 4.82 2.82 -9.43
CA LEU A 184 5.96 2.40 -10.23
C LEU A 184 5.81 0.98 -10.78
N TYR A 185 5.40 0.02 -9.94
CA TYR A 185 5.20 -1.37 -10.36
C TYR A 185 3.96 -1.58 -11.25
N GLU A 186 2.88 -0.84 -11.02
CA GLU A 186 1.68 -0.82 -11.87
C GLU A 186 2.05 -0.41 -13.30
N ASN A 187 2.77 0.70 -13.45
CA ASN A 187 3.23 1.20 -14.74
C ASN A 187 4.30 0.30 -15.37
N TYR A 188 5.21 -0.26 -14.58
CA TYR A 188 6.14 -1.28 -15.06
C TYR A 188 5.43 -2.49 -15.66
N ARG A 189 4.37 -3.02 -15.03
CA ARG A 189 3.61 -4.16 -15.58
C ARG A 189 2.98 -3.79 -16.92
N LYS A 190 2.35 -2.63 -17.04
CA LYS A 190 1.75 -2.15 -18.29
C LYS A 190 2.79 -2.03 -19.41
N LEU A 191 3.95 -1.44 -19.10
CA LEU A 191 5.08 -1.34 -20.02
C LEU A 191 5.59 -2.73 -20.43
N LYS A 192 5.80 -3.63 -19.47
CA LYS A 192 6.26 -5.00 -19.68
C LYS A 192 5.31 -5.76 -20.60
N THR A 193 4.00 -5.71 -20.34
CA THR A 193 2.99 -6.32 -21.19
C THR A 193 3.11 -5.84 -22.63
N ILE A 194 3.21 -4.52 -22.87
CA ILE A 194 3.30 -3.97 -24.24
C ILE A 194 4.63 -4.35 -24.93
N ILE A 195 5.74 -4.38 -24.19
CA ILE A 195 7.10 -4.65 -24.74
C ILE A 195 7.31 -6.15 -25.02
N GLU A 196 6.71 -7.01 -24.20
CA GLU A 196 6.82 -8.47 -24.30
C GLU A 196 5.73 -9.09 -25.18
N ASP A 197 4.67 -8.35 -25.51
CA ASP A 197 3.65 -8.79 -26.48
C ASP A 197 4.31 -9.11 -27.84
N THR A 198 4.08 -10.34 -28.30
CA THR A 198 4.59 -10.87 -29.57
C THR A 198 3.61 -10.66 -30.71
N SER A 199 2.36 -10.26 -30.42
CA SER A 199 1.36 -9.95 -31.43
C SER A 199 1.71 -8.60 -32.07
N GLN A 200 1.85 -8.57 -33.40
CA GLN A 200 2.19 -7.35 -34.16
C GLN A 200 1.06 -6.33 -34.19
N GLN A 201 -0.06 -6.60 -33.51
CA GLN A 201 -1.35 -6.02 -33.90
C GLN A 201 -1.68 -4.68 -33.24
N ASN A 202 -0.96 -4.22 -32.22
CA ASN A 202 -1.13 -2.87 -31.67
C ASN A 202 0.01 -2.54 -30.69
N LYS A 203 1.11 -1.95 -31.18
CA LYS A 203 2.09 -1.36 -30.27
C LYS A 203 1.60 -0.01 -29.80
N ARG A 204 0.79 -0.07 -28.74
CA ARG A 204 0.28 1.10 -28.01
C ARG A 204 1.44 1.99 -27.56
N SER A 205 1.16 3.28 -27.42
CA SER A 205 2.13 4.24 -26.88
C SER A 205 2.64 3.80 -25.50
N LEU A 206 3.96 3.77 -25.34
CA LEU A 206 4.63 3.53 -24.06
C LEU A 206 4.76 4.82 -23.24
N LEU A 207 4.61 5.98 -23.90
CA LEU A 207 4.91 7.29 -23.34
C LEU A 207 4.08 7.61 -22.08
N PRO A 208 2.75 7.38 -22.02
CA PRO A 208 1.97 7.71 -20.84
C PRO A 208 2.49 6.99 -19.59
N PHE A 209 2.70 5.68 -19.68
CA PHE A 209 3.20 4.87 -18.56
C PHE A 209 4.65 5.20 -18.23
N SER A 210 5.47 5.52 -19.24
CA SER A 210 6.85 5.92 -19.03
C SER A 210 6.96 7.28 -18.33
N THR A 211 6.11 8.24 -18.67
CA THR A 211 6.07 9.57 -18.04
C THR A 211 5.58 9.50 -16.61
N GLU A 212 4.57 8.67 -16.32
CA GLU A 212 4.13 8.42 -14.94
C GLU A 212 5.25 7.76 -14.11
N CYS A 213 5.90 6.72 -14.64
CA CYS A 213 7.09 6.11 -14.02
C CYS A 213 8.17 7.15 -13.70
N CYS A 214 8.46 8.07 -14.63
CA CYS A 214 9.44 9.13 -14.39
C CYS A 214 9.02 10.05 -13.24
N THR A 215 7.75 10.44 -13.18
CA THR A 215 7.21 11.33 -12.14
C THR A 215 7.39 10.70 -10.76
N ASP A 216 6.96 9.45 -10.60
CA ASP A 216 7.07 8.71 -9.35
C ASP A 216 8.53 8.41 -8.97
N TYR A 217 9.36 8.08 -9.96
CA TYR A 217 10.77 7.79 -9.74
C TYR A 217 11.54 9.01 -9.23
N ILE A 218 11.28 10.19 -9.81
CA ILE A 218 11.89 11.45 -9.34
C ILE A 218 11.51 11.71 -7.88
N GLN A 219 10.23 11.55 -7.54
CA GLN A 219 9.77 11.70 -6.16
C GLN A 219 10.45 10.70 -5.21
N ALA A 220 10.52 9.43 -5.60
CA ALA A 220 11.18 8.38 -4.83
C ALA A 220 12.68 8.66 -4.63
N LYS A 221 13.36 9.11 -5.69
CA LYS A 221 14.77 9.48 -5.68
C LYS A 221 15.05 10.62 -4.72
N TYR A 222 14.20 11.65 -4.67
CA TYR A 222 14.33 12.73 -3.69
C TYR A 222 14.22 12.23 -2.25
N ILE A 223 13.28 11.32 -1.97
CA ILE A 223 13.14 10.70 -0.64
C ILE A 223 14.40 9.91 -0.26
N CYS A 224 15.01 9.22 -1.22
CA CYS A 224 16.20 8.39 -0.97
C CYS A 224 17.54 9.15 -0.97
N ASN A 225 17.55 10.40 -1.42
CA ASN A 225 18.72 11.27 -1.37
C ASN A 225 18.88 12.00 -0.02
N ASP A 226 17.87 11.93 0.84
CA ASP A 226 17.99 12.35 2.24
C ASP A 226 18.84 11.32 3.00
N ASP A 227 19.93 11.76 3.63
CA ASP A 227 20.90 10.91 4.33
C ASP A 227 20.24 10.04 5.41
N ASN A 228 19.15 10.52 6.02
CA ASN A 228 18.40 9.77 7.03
C ASN A 228 17.58 8.61 6.42
N ASN A 229 17.33 8.62 5.11
CA ASN A 229 16.46 7.67 4.42
C ASN A 229 17.21 6.72 3.47
N LYS A 230 18.50 6.95 3.20
CA LYS A 230 19.30 6.23 2.19
C LYS A 230 19.31 4.71 2.37
N GLU A 231 19.32 4.25 3.62
CA GLU A 231 19.32 2.83 3.99
C GLU A 231 17.92 2.28 4.34
N SER A 232 16.86 3.09 4.17
CA SER A 232 15.49 2.66 4.44
C SER A 232 15.05 1.52 3.52
N LYS A 233 14.13 0.68 4.01
CA LYS A 233 13.54 -0.40 3.21
C LYS A 233 12.86 0.09 1.94
N PHE A 234 12.21 1.25 1.99
CA PHE A 234 11.69 1.93 0.81
C PHE A 234 12.79 2.13 -0.26
N CYS A 235 13.95 2.66 0.12
CA CYS A 235 15.05 2.89 -0.81
C CYS A 235 15.71 1.60 -1.29
N GLN A 236 15.75 0.56 -0.47
CA GLN A 236 16.17 -0.78 -0.90
C GLN A 236 15.21 -1.32 -1.98
N LYS A 237 13.90 -1.24 -1.78
CA LYS A 237 12.89 -1.67 -2.77
C LYS A 237 12.91 -0.80 -4.04
N LEU A 238 13.19 0.50 -3.93
CA LEU A 238 13.40 1.37 -5.08
C LEU A 238 14.61 0.93 -5.92
N LYS A 239 15.74 0.57 -5.29
CA LYS A 239 16.91 0.01 -6.00
C LYS A 239 16.55 -1.27 -6.76
N SER A 240 15.77 -2.16 -6.14
CA SER A 240 15.25 -3.37 -6.81
C SER A 240 14.38 -3.04 -8.02
N PHE A 241 13.49 -2.06 -7.90
CA PHE A 241 12.67 -1.57 -9.01
C PHE A 241 13.53 -1.02 -10.16
N VAL A 242 14.53 -0.18 -9.87
CA VAL A 242 15.45 0.38 -10.89
C VAL A 242 16.13 -0.73 -11.69
N SER A 243 16.60 -1.78 -11.02
CA SER A 243 17.21 -2.94 -11.68
C SER A 243 16.21 -3.64 -12.63
N LYS A 244 14.98 -3.92 -12.15
CA LYS A 244 13.92 -4.51 -12.99
C LYS A 244 13.57 -3.64 -14.20
N TYR A 245 13.43 -2.33 -14.01
CA TYR A 245 13.12 -1.39 -15.08
C TYR A 245 14.26 -1.31 -16.11
N ASN A 246 15.52 -1.23 -15.69
CA ASN A 246 16.66 -1.21 -16.60
C ASN A 246 16.73 -2.48 -17.46
N ASN A 247 16.42 -3.64 -16.88
CA ASN A 247 16.31 -4.89 -17.65
C ASN A 247 15.19 -4.81 -18.70
N LEU A 248 14.03 -4.25 -18.36
CA LEU A 248 12.94 -4.03 -19.31
C LEU A 248 13.35 -3.04 -20.40
N TYR A 249 14.05 -1.96 -20.04
CA TYR A 249 14.58 -0.98 -20.99
C TYR A 249 15.54 -1.63 -21.99
N ASN A 250 16.45 -2.48 -21.55
CA ASN A 250 17.37 -3.18 -22.45
C ASN A 250 16.63 -4.09 -23.46
N LYS A 251 15.55 -4.75 -23.02
CA LYS A 251 14.67 -5.52 -23.92
C LYS A 251 13.96 -4.60 -24.93
N PHE A 252 13.49 -3.45 -24.48
CA PHE A 252 12.88 -2.43 -25.34
C PHE A 252 13.88 -1.90 -26.35
N ASP A 253 15.11 -1.56 -25.95
CA ASP A 253 16.13 -0.97 -26.82
C ASP A 253 16.49 -1.89 -27.99
N GLY A 254 16.63 -3.19 -27.72
CA GLY A 254 16.80 -4.21 -28.77
C GLY A 254 15.60 -4.35 -29.73
N LYS A 255 14.42 -3.86 -29.32
CA LYS A 255 13.18 -3.82 -30.11
C LYS A 255 12.75 -2.39 -30.44
N ARG A 256 13.61 -1.38 -30.27
CA ARG A 256 13.20 0.03 -30.38
C ARG A 256 12.60 0.43 -31.73
N PRO A 257 13.13 -0.02 -32.91
CA PRO A 257 12.58 0.34 -34.23
C PRO A 257 11.13 -0.10 -34.45
N GLN A 258 10.63 -0.88 -33.52
CA GLN A 258 9.39 -1.61 -33.59
C GLN A 258 8.27 -0.82 -32.86
N PHE A 259 8.56 0.30 -32.19
CA PHE A 259 7.59 1.14 -31.44
C PHE A 259 7.55 2.57 -31.98
N SER A 260 6.40 3.25 -31.89
CA SER A 260 6.22 4.64 -32.31
C SER A 260 6.76 5.66 -31.32
N ASP A 261 6.67 5.37 -30.02
CA ASP A 261 7.09 6.22 -28.92
C ASP A 261 8.19 5.55 -28.10
N ASN A 262 9.09 6.37 -27.53
CA ASN A 262 10.20 5.89 -26.74
C ASN A 262 9.80 5.59 -25.29
N LEU A 263 10.35 4.52 -24.74
CA LEU A 263 10.49 4.34 -23.31
C LEU A 263 11.57 5.31 -22.79
N LEU A 264 11.29 6.07 -21.74
CA LEU A 264 12.28 6.94 -21.09
C LEU A 264 13.16 6.09 -20.16
N LYS A 265 14.47 6.33 -20.16
CA LYS A 265 15.33 5.79 -19.09
C LYS A 265 15.07 6.54 -17.80
N LEU A 266 15.11 5.84 -16.68
CA LEU A 266 14.92 6.44 -15.36
C LEU A 266 15.96 7.55 -15.07
N GLU A 267 17.20 7.36 -15.51
CA GLU A 267 18.28 8.34 -15.33
C GLU A 267 18.11 9.62 -16.17
N GLU A 268 17.37 9.52 -17.27
CA GLU A 268 17.08 10.62 -18.20
C GLU A 268 15.75 11.31 -17.87
N CYS A 269 15.03 10.86 -16.84
CA CYS A 269 13.78 11.49 -16.42
C CYS A 269 14.01 12.97 -16.06
N PRO A 270 13.22 13.89 -16.63
CA PRO A 270 13.47 15.32 -16.50
C PRO A 270 13.26 15.77 -15.05
N ASN A 271 14.31 16.30 -14.43
CA ASN A 271 14.27 16.79 -13.06
C ASN A 271 13.51 18.13 -13.01
N ASN A 272 12.18 18.09 -13.06
CA ASN A 272 11.29 19.24 -13.24
C ASN A 272 11.13 20.13 -11.99
N LYS A 273 12.16 20.27 -11.15
CA LYS A 273 12.15 21.08 -9.92
C LYS A 273 11.84 22.59 -10.11
N ILE A 274 11.52 23.03 -11.33
CA ILE A 274 11.22 24.42 -11.70
C ILE A 274 9.74 24.63 -12.08
N ILE A 275 8.93 23.60 -12.38
CA ILE A 275 7.52 23.79 -12.74
C ILE A 275 6.68 22.67 -12.13
N THR A 276 6.23 22.81 -10.88
CA THR A 276 4.96 22.28 -10.34
C THR A 276 4.92 22.41 -8.81
N THR A 277 4.93 23.64 -8.29
CA THR A 277 4.27 23.95 -7.01
C THR A 277 2.74 23.99 -7.15
N ALA A 278 2.21 23.73 -8.34
CA ALA A 278 0.78 23.73 -8.66
C ALA A 278 0.14 22.33 -8.84
N VAL A 279 0.84 21.22 -8.59
CA VAL A 279 0.25 19.85 -8.66
C VAL A 279 0.53 19.08 -7.37
N THR A 280 0.30 19.71 -6.22
CA THR A 280 0.30 19.05 -4.90
C THR A 280 -1.08 18.52 -4.48
N GLY A 281 -2.00 18.29 -5.43
CA GLY A 281 -3.37 17.88 -5.11
C GLY A 281 -4.03 16.89 -6.05
N SER A 282 -3.31 16.28 -7.00
CA SER A 282 -3.92 15.38 -7.99
C SER A 282 -3.44 13.96 -7.80
N ILE A 283 -4.01 13.25 -6.82
CA ILE A 283 -4.14 11.79 -6.87
C ILE A 283 -5.12 11.46 -8.01
N VAL A 284 -4.76 11.77 -9.25
CA VAL A 284 -5.61 11.57 -10.45
C VAL A 284 -5.04 10.46 -11.35
N GLY A 285 -3.87 9.90 -11.02
CA GLY A 285 -3.24 8.79 -11.76
C GLY A 285 -3.37 7.40 -11.12
N LEU A 286 -4.16 7.22 -10.07
CA LEU A 286 -4.29 5.90 -9.41
C LEU A 286 -5.68 5.36 -9.62
N ILE A 287 -5.82 4.56 -10.69
CA ILE A 287 -6.91 3.61 -11.00
C ILE A 287 -8.29 4.27 -10.98
N PRO A 288 -9.04 4.29 -12.10
CA PRO A 288 -10.41 4.75 -12.04
C PRO A 288 -11.21 3.83 -11.11
N LEU A 289 -11.57 4.35 -9.93
CA LEU A 289 -12.82 3.99 -9.24
C LEU A 289 -14.06 4.20 -10.16
N LEU A 290 -13.87 4.71 -11.39
CA LEU A 290 -14.90 4.91 -12.41
C LEU A 290 -15.41 3.63 -13.08
N GLY A 291 -14.80 2.46 -12.86
CA GLY A 291 -15.33 1.19 -13.39
C GLY A 291 -16.77 0.90 -12.94
N VAL A 292 -17.19 1.45 -11.80
CA VAL A 292 -18.55 1.30 -11.26
C VAL A 292 -19.53 2.31 -11.87
N LEU A 293 -19.08 3.48 -12.34
CA LEU A 293 -19.98 4.48 -12.93
C LEU A 293 -20.36 4.14 -14.38
N TYR A 294 -19.44 3.59 -15.18
CA TYR A 294 -19.73 3.32 -16.59
C TYR A 294 -20.85 2.27 -16.77
N LYS A 295 -20.90 1.27 -15.86
CA LYS A 295 -21.89 0.18 -15.92
C LYS A 295 -23.32 0.61 -15.51
N VAL A 296 -23.47 1.76 -14.84
CA VAL A 296 -24.79 2.28 -14.44
C VAL A 296 -25.38 3.19 -15.53
N THR A 297 -24.56 3.85 -16.34
CA THR A 297 -25.03 4.69 -17.46
C THR A 297 -25.51 3.90 -18.68
N GLU A 298 -24.99 2.70 -18.95
CA GLU A 298 -25.44 1.89 -20.09
C GLU A 298 -26.81 1.22 -19.91
N LEU A 299 -27.40 1.24 -18.70
CA LEU A 299 -28.68 0.56 -18.42
C LEU A 299 -29.92 1.47 -18.46
N ASN A 300 -29.80 2.75 -18.86
CA ASN A 300 -30.94 3.67 -18.91
C ASN A 300 -31.24 4.31 -20.28
N ILE A 301 -30.64 3.83 -21.37
CA ILE A 301 -31.15 4.15 -22.71
C ILE A 301 -32.21 3.10 -23.06
N LYS A 302 -33.44 3.36 -22.62
CA LYS A 302 -34.62 2.72 -23.21
C LYS A 302 -34.85 3.33 -24.58
N LEU A 303 -34.89 2.46 -25.60
CA LEU A 303 -35.44 2.71 -26.93
C LEU A 303 -36.84 3.32 -26.84
#